data_AF-A0A1H8VBM3-F1
#
_entry.id   AF-A0A1H8VBM3-F1
#
_cell.length_a   1.000
_cell.length_b   1.000
_cell.length_c   1.000
_cell.angle_alpha   90.00
_cell.angle_beta   90.00
_cell.angle_gamma   90.00
#
_symmetry.space_group_name_H-M   'P 1'
#
loop_
_entity.id
_entity.type
_entity.pdbx_description
1 polymer ?
#
loop_
_entity_poly.entity_id
_entity_poly.type
_entity_poly.pdbx_seq_one_letter_code
_entity_poly.pdbx_strand_id
1 'polypeptide(L)'
;MIVLDTNVVSEAMTREPHPRVREWLDAQSAETLFLSSITVAELLFGISALPAGKRKNALGAALDDVLDLFAARILPFDTPAARHYADLAVKARAAGKGFPTPTAISPRSPPRTASPWRRATRVRSTPQA
;
A
#
# COMPACT_ATOMS: atom_id res chain seq x y z
N MET A 1 14.20 6.52 -0.07
CA MET A 1 13.22 5.44 0.10
C MET A 1 11.81 6.02 0.19
N ILE A 2 10.88 5.52 -0.63
CA ILE A 2 9.47 5.89 -0.67
C ILE A 2 8.66 4.59 -0.60
N VAL A 3 7.71 4.50 0.35
CA VAL A 3 6.80 3.35 0.44
C VAL A 3 5.51 3.72 -0.28
N LEU A 4 5.16 2.93 -1.30
CA LEU A 4 3.96 3.15 -2.09
C LEU A 4 2.72 2.70 -1.33
N ASP A 5 1.68 3.52 -1.41
CA ASP A 5 0.36 3.22 -0.84
C ASP A 5 -0.46 2.39 -1.82
N THR A 6 -1.42 1.62 -1.31
CA THR A 6 -2.28 0.70 -2.07
C THR A 6 -3.01 1.41 -3.21
N ASN A 7 -3.45 2.65 -3.01
CA ASN A 7 -4.11 3.45 -4.04
C ASN A 7 -3.18 3.79 -5.22
N VAL A 8 -1.89 4.06 -4.95
CA VAL A 8 -0.93 4.39 -6.01
C VAL A 8 -0.62 3.15 -6.84
N VAL A 9 -0.42 2.02 -6.18
CA VAL A 9 -0.12 0.74 -6.84
C VAL A 9 -1.33 0.26 -7.65
N SER A 10 -2.53 0.29 -7.06
CA SER A 10 -3.75 -0.12 -7.77
C SER A 10 -4.08 0.75 -8.97
N GLU A 11 -3.83 2.07 -8.91
CA GLU A 11 -3.96 2.97 -10.05
C GLU A 11 -2.94 2.64 -11.15
N ALA A 12 -1.68 2.38 -10.78
CA ALA A 12 -0.62 2.01 -11.72
C ALA A 12 -0.88 0.67 -12.43
N MET A 13 -1.62 -0.24 -11.80
CA MET A 13 -2.04 -1.53 -12.39
C MET A 13 -3.24 -1.42 -13.34
N THR A 14 -3.87 -0.26 -13.47
CA THR A 14 -4.97 -0.07 -14.43
C THR A 14 -4.44 0.03 -15.86
N ARG A 15 -5.32 -0.22 -16.85
CA ARG A 15 -4.93 -0.12 -18.28
C ARG A 15 -4.54 1.29 -18.69
N GLU A 16 -5.18 2.29 -18.11
CA GLU A 16 -4.93 3.71 -18.40
C GLU A 16 -4.70 4.44 -17.06
N PRO A 17 -3.50 4.33 -16.48
CA PRO A 17 -3.19 5.01 -15.23
C PRO A 17 -3.30 6.52 -15.41
N HIS A 18 -3.83 7.20 -14.40
CA HIS A 18 -3.92 8.65 -14.38
C HIS A 18 -2.55 9.29 -14.69
N PRO A 19 -2.46 10.25 -15.63
CA PRO A 19 -1.17 10.80 -16.10
C PRO A 19 -0.26 11.28 -14.97
N ARG A 20 -0.81 11.99 -13.98
CA ARG A 20 -0.05 12.44 -12.80
C ARG A 20 0.59 11.32 -11.97
N VAL A 21 -0.06 10.16 -11.86
CA VAL A 21 0.50 9.02 -11.11
C VAL A 21 1.67 8.43 -11.89
N ARG A 22 1.50 8.29 -13.21
CA ARG A 22 2.55 7.83 -14.12
C ARG A 22 3.76 8.77 -14.10
N GLU A 23 3.56 10.06 -14.36
CA GLU A 23 4.62 11.07 -14.34
C GLU A 23 5.36 11.11 -13.00
N TRP A 24 4.64 10.96 -11.88
CA TRP A 24 5.26 10.93 -10.57
C TRP A 24 6.12 9.67 -10.35
N LEU A 25 5.63 8.50 -10.77
CA LEU A 25 6.37 7.23 -10.70
C LEU A 25 7.62 7.27 -11.58
N ASP A 26 7.49 7.76 -12.82
CA ASP A 26 8.59 7.87 -13.80
C ASP A 26 9.70 8.84 -13.32
N ALA A 27 9.33 9.82 -12.48
CA ALA A 27 10.29 10.74 -11.89
C ALA A 27 11.07 10.15 -10.70
N GLN A 28 10.72 8.96 -10.21
CA GLN A 28 11.44 8.31 -9.11
C GLN A 28 12.40 7.25 -9.65
N SER A 29 13.59 7.12 -9.02
CA SER A 29 14.43 5.95 -9.28
C SER A 29 13.73 4.70 -8.75
N ALA A 30 13.61 3.67 -9.59
CA ALA A 30 12.91 2.43 -9.25
C ALA A 30 13.42 1.83 -7.93
N GLU A 31 14.73 1.79 -7.72
CA GLU A 31 15.39 1.24 -6.51
C GLU A 31 14.97 1.96 -5.22
N THR A 32 14.42 3.18 -5.32
CA THR A 32 13.99 3.97 -4.17
C THR A 32 12.54 3.72 -3.78
N LEU A 33 11.77 2.99 -4.59
CA LEU A 33 10.37 2.63 -4.36
C LEU A 33 10.25 1.27 -3.68
N PHE A 34 9.37 1.18 -2.69
CA PHE A 34 9.16 -0.01 -1.88
C PHE A 34 7.66 -0.26 -1.67
N LEU A 35 7.31 -1.52 -1.42
CA LEU A 35 5.98 -1.93 -0.99
C LEU A 35 6.04 -2.39 0.46
N SER A 36 4.91 -2.31 1.18
CA SER A 36 4.78 -2.99 2.47
C SER A 36 4.03 -4.30 2.30
N SER A 37 4.29 -5.29 3.16
CA SER A 37 3.50 -6.53 3.18
C SER A 37 2.00 -6.28 3.46
N ILE A 38 1.67 -5.16 4.12
CA ILE A 38 0.28 -4.72 4.33
C ILE A 38 -0.35 -4.30 3.00
N THR A 39 0.33 -3.48 2.20
CA THR A 39 -0.11 -3.06 0.86
C THR A 39 -0.35 -4.29 -0.03
N VAL A 40 0.57 -5.26 0.00
CA VAL A 40 0.42 -6.52 -0.72
C VAL A 40 -0.85 -7.28 -0.26
N ALA A 41 -1.08 -7.39 1.05
CA ALA A 41 -2.26 -8.03 1.59
C ALA A 41 -3.57 -7.34 1.16
N GLU A 42 -3.60 -6.00 1.14
CA GLU A 42 -4.77 -5.23 0.69
C GLU A 42 -5.07 -5.45 -0.79
N LEU A 43 -4.04 -5.48 -1.65
CA LEU A 43 -4.20 -5.77 -3.08
C LEU A 43 -4.72 -7.19 -3.31
N LEU A 44 -4.12 -8.19 -2.64
CA LEU A 44 -4.56 -9.59 -2.70
C LEU A 44 -6.02 -9.75 -2.26
N PHE A 45 -6.41 -9.07 -1.18
CA PHE A 45 -7.79 -9.08 -0.70
C PHE A 45 -8.74 -8.47 -1.73
N GLY A 46 -8.41 -7.27 -2.24
CA GLY A 46 -9.23 -6.58 -3.24
C GLY A 46 -9.46 -7.40 -4.51
N ILE A 47 -8.42 -8.08 -5.00
CA ILE A 47 -8.53 -8.96 -6.18
C ILE A 47 -9.32 -10.23 -5.84
N SER A 48 -9.03 -10.86 -4.70
CA SER A 48 -9.70 -12.07 -4.24
C SER A 48 -11.21 -11.88 -4.04
N ALA A 49 -11.64 -10.69 -3.62
CA ALA A 49 -13.03 -10.32 -3.43
C ALA A 49 -13.83 -10.13 -4.74
N LEU A 50 -13.16 -10.04 -5.90
CA LEU A 50 -13.85 -9.94 -7.18
C LEU A 50 -14.52 -11.27 -7.58
N PRO A 51 -15.68 -11.22 -8.27
CA PRO A 51 -16.26 -12.39 -8.92
C PRO A 51 -15.25 -13.03 -9.89
N ALA A 52 -15.33 -14.35 -10.04
CA ALA A 52 -14.52 -15.06 -11.03
C ALA A 52 -14.78 -14.51 -12.44
N GLY A 53 -13.71 -14.26 -13.20
CA GLY A 53 -13.82 -13.76 -14.57
C GLY A 53 -12.56 -13.03 -15.04
N LYS A 54 -12.64 -12.50 -16.27
CA LYS A 54 -11.51 -11.88 -16.97
C LYS A 54 -10.84 -10.76 -16.16
N ARG A 55 -11.62 -9.95 -15.44
CA ARG A 55 -11.09 -8.85 -14.62
C ARG A 55 -10.25 -9.33 -13.46
N LYS A 56 -10.72 -10.35 -12.72
CA LYS A 56 -9.98 -10.93 -11.60
C LYS A 56 -8.66 -11.54 -12.06
N ASN A 57 -8.69 -12.30 -13.16
CA ASN A 57 -7.51 -12.94 -13.71
C ASN A 57 -6.48 -11.92 -14.20
N ALA A 58 -6.92 -10.87 -14.89
CA ALA A 58 -6.03 -9.82 -15.39
C ALA A 58 -5.35 -9.04 -14.25
N LEU A 59 -6.09 -8.69 -13.19
CA LEU A 59 -5.52 -8.01 -12.03
C LEU A 59 -4.60 -8.94 -11.22
N GLY A 60 -4.93 -10.23 -11.14
CA GLY A 60 -4.06 -11.24 -10.52
C GLY A 60 -2.70 -11.32 -11.21
N ALA A 61 -2.70 -11.51 -12.54
CA ALA A 61 -1.46 -11.53 -13.31
C ALA A 61 -0.66 -10.23 -13.19
N ALA A 62 -1.33 -9.07 -13.24
CA ALA A 62 -0.65 -7.79 -13.04
C ALA A 62 -0.07 -7.64 -11.63
N LEU A 63 -0.70 -8.25 -10.60
CA LEU A 63 -0.14 -8.23 -9.25
C LEU A 63 1.10 -9.12 -9.17
N ASP A 64 1.08 -10.30 -9.79
CA ASP A 64 2.24 -11.19 -9.82
C ASP A 64 3.46 -10.49 -10.46
N ASP A 65 3.26 -9.80 -11.59
CA ASP A 65 4.31 -8.99 -12.24
C ASP A 65 4.87 -7.90 -11.32
N VAL A 66 4.00 -7.23 -10.56
CA VAL A 66 4.41 -6.21 -9.57
C VAL A 66 5.19 -6.85 -8.42
N LEU A 67 4.76 -8.00 -7.91
CA LEU A 67 5.45 -8.68 -6.81
C LEU A 67 6.85 -9.14 -7.23
N ASP A 68 7.00 -9.64 -8.45
CA ASP A 68 8.30 -10.02 -9.01
C ASP A 68 9.22 -8.80 -9.14
N LEU A 69 8.72 -7.68 -9.65
CA LEU A 69 9.48 -6.43 -9.77
C LEU A 69 9.95 -5.90 -8.42
N PHE A 70 9.15 -6.09 -7.36
CA PHE A 70 9.42 -5.58 -6.02
C PHE A 70 9.94 -6.64 -5.04
N ALA A 71 10.29 -7.86 -5.47
CA ALA A 71 10.59 -8.99 -4.58
C ALA A 71 11.62 -8.65 -3.47
N ALA A 72 12.70 -7.94 -3.81
CA ALA A 72 13.73 -7.50 -2.85
C ALA A 72 13.39 -6.20 -2.09
N ARG A 73 12.23 -5.60 -2.35
CA ARG A 73 11.78 -4.27 -1.90
C ARG A 73 10.39 -4.30 -1.26
N ILE A 74 9.96 -5.48 -0.80
CA ILE A 74 8.77 -5.63 0.05
C ILE A 74 9.24 -5.59 1.51
N LEU A 75 8.81 -4.55 2.23
CA LEU A 75 9.09 -4.36 3.65
C LEU A 75 8.12 -5.20 4.48
N PRO A 76 8.60 -6.12 5.35
CA PRO A 76 7.73 -6.92 6.19
C PRO A 76 7.11 -6.07 7.31
N PHE A 77 5.86 -6.37 7.65
CA PHE A 77 5.26 -5.93 8.90
C PHE A 77 5.53 -6.95 10.00
N ASP A 78 6.69 -6.82 10.62
CA ASP A 78 7.19 -7.71 11.66
C ASP A 78 6.87 -7.22 13.09
N THR A 79 7.39 -7.91 14.10
CA THR A 79 7.13 -7.55 15.51
C THR A 79 7.67 -6.15 15.87
N PRO A 80 8.90 -5.75 15.48
CA PRO A 80 9.34 -4.36 15.61
C PRO A 80 8.40 -3.33 14.98
N ALA A 81 7.97 -3.55 13.73
CA ALA A 81 7.02 -2.66 13.06
C ALA A 81 5.69 -2.58 13.82
N ALA A 82 5.19 -3.71 14.32
CA ALA A 82 3.96 -3.78 15.10
C ALA A 82 4.04 -2.99 16.42
N ARG A 83 5.18 -3.01 17.11
CA ARG A 83 5.40 -2.19 18.32
C ARG A 83 5.33 -0.70 18.02
N HIS A 84 6.05 -0.26 16.98
CA HIS A 84 6.02 1.14 16.55
C HIS A 84 4.62 1.58 16.10
N TYR A 85 3.91 0.70 15.39
CA TYR A 85 2.52 0.93 15.01
C TYR A 85 1.63 1.16 16.23
N ALA A 86 1.74 0.32 17.27
CA ALA A 86 0.95 0.46 18.49
C ALA A 86 1.18 1.81 19.17
N ASP A 87 2.44 2.24 19.30
CA ASP A 87 2.78 3.55 19.89
C ASP A 87 2.17 4.71 19.11
N LEU A 88 2.22 4.65 17.78
CA LEU A 88 1.64 5.67 16.91
C LEU A 88 0.10 5.69 16.99
N ALA A 89 -0.53 4.52 17.05
CA ALA A 89 -1.97 4.38 17.16
C ALA A 89 -2.50 4.96 18.49
N VAL A 90 -1.80 4.71 19.60
CA VAL A 90 -2.15 5.27 20.93
C VAL A 90 -2.04 6.80 20.91
N LYS A 91 -0.94 7.34 20.37
CA LYS A 91 -0.74 8.80 20.23
C LYS A 91 -1.82 9.45 19.38
N ALA A 92 -2.19 8.83 18.26
CA ALA A 92 -3.25 9.34 17.39
C ALA A 92 -4.62 9.31 18.06
N ARG A 93 -4.95 8.21 18.76
CA ARG A 93 -6.18 8.09 19.54
C ARG A 93 -6.27 9.16 20.62
N ALA A 94 -5.18 9.39 21.36
CA ALA A 94 -5.12 10.43 22.39
C ALA A 94 -5.32 11.83 21.80
N ALA A 95 -4.87 12.06 20.56
CA ALA A 95 -5.07 13.32 19.83
C ALA A 95 -6.46 13.45 19.15
N GLY A 96 -7.41 12.53 19.41
CA GLY A 96 -8.73 12.54 18.78
C GLY A 96 -8.72 12.25 17.28
N LYS A 97 -7.62 11.74 16.74
CA LYS A 97 -7.48 11.39 15.32
C LYS A 97 -7.82 9.91 15.13
N GLY A 98 -8.76 9.62 14.23
CA GLY A 98 -9.00 8.25 13.78
C GLY A 98 -7.75 7.73 13.08
N PHE A 99 -7.17 6.64 13.58
CA PHE A 99 -6.07 5.96 12.90
C PHE A 99 -6.66 4.93 11.94
N PRO A 100 -6.24 4.89 10.66
CA PRO A 100 -6.56 3.75 9.82
C PRO A 100 -5.84 2.55 10.43
N THR A 101 -6.60 1.67 11.09
CA THR A 101 -6.14 0.31 11.37
C THR A 101 -5.76 -0.34 10.05
N PRO A 102 -4.60 -1.03 9.94
CA PRO A 102 -4.26 -1.85 8.79
C PRO A 102 -5.47 -2.70 8.46
N THR A 103 -6.05 -2.45 7.28
CA THR A 103 -7.37 -2.93 6.93
C THR A 103 -7.30 -4.40 6.53
N ALA A 104 -7.09 -5.26 7.51
CA ALA A 104 -7.33 -6.69 7.41
C ALA A 104 -7.63 -7.20 8.82
N ILE A 105 -8.61 -8.10 8.97
CA ILE A 105 -9.08 -8.74 10.22
C ILE A 105 -10.18 -7.98 11.02
N SER A 106 -11.09 -7.25 10.37
CA SER A 106 -12.41 -6.99 10.99
C SER A 106 -13.55 -7.13 9.96
N PRO A 107 -14.53 -8.03 10.17
CA PRO A 107 -15.59 -8.32 9.20
C PRO A 107 -16.68 -7.24 9.09
N ARG A 108 -16.51 -6.05 9.70
CA ARG A 108 -17.48 -4.96 9.62
C ARG A 108 -16.82 -3.59 9.61
N SER A 109 -16.65 -2.98 8.44
CA SER A 109 -16.70 -1.51 8.28
C SER A 109 -16.97 -1.11 6.83
N PRO A 110 -17.85 -0.13 6.57
CA PRO A 110 -18.14 0.34 5.22
C PRO A 110 -17.02 1.24 4.67
N PRO A 111 -16.90 1.40 3.34
CA PRO A 111 -15.85 2.20 2.72
C PRO A 111 -16.02 3.69 3.05
N ARG A 112 -15.00 4.32 3.63
CA ARG A 112 -14.97 5.77 3.84
C ARG A 112 -14.47 6.48 2.59
N THR A 113 -15.28 7.42 2.12
CA THR A 113 -14.97 8.40 1.07
C THR A 113 -13.96 9.43 1.59
N ALA A 114 -12.72 9.37 1.12
CA ALA A 114 -11.77 10.47 1.22
C ALA A 114 -10.81 10.41 0.03
N SER A 115 -10.62 11.54 -0.65
CA SER A 115 -9.85 11.65 -1.91
C SER A 115 -8.48 10.92 -1.86
N PRO A 116 -8.18 10.04 -2.83
CA PRO A 116 -7.15 9.00 -2.69
C PRO A 116 -5.70 9.45 -2.91
N TRP A 117 -5.45 10.68 -3.38
CA TRP A 117 -4.17 11.04 -4.03
C TRP A 117 -3.07 11.64 -3.13
N ARG A 118 -3.23 11.68 -1.80
CA ARG A 118 -2.38 12.51 -0.91
C ARG A 118 -1.49 11.79 0.11
N ARG A 119 -1.12 10.52 -0.05
CA ARG A 119 -0.25 9.85 0.94
C ARG A 119 0.79 8.88 0.36
N ALA A 120 1.65 9.37 -0.53
CA ALA A 120 3.01 8.78 -0.61
C ALA A 120 3.81 9.30 0.60
N THR A 121 4.12 8.42 1.56
CA THR A 121 4.86 8.82 2.76
C THR A 121 6.35 8.59 2.53
N ARG A 122 7.15 9.66 2.51
CA ARG A 122 8.61 9.57 2.49
C ARG A 122 9.08 9.02 3.83
N VAL A 123 9.60 7.80 3.84
CA VAL A 123 10.26 7.23 5.04
C VAL A 123 11.66 7.82 5.11
N ARG A 124 11.95 8.59 6.17
CA ARG A 124 13.34 8.95 6.49
C ARG A 124 14.00 7.70 7.06
N SER A 125 15.00 7.18 6.36
CA SER A 125 15.89 6.15 6.89
C SER A 125 16.67 6.73 8.06
N THR A 126 16.40 6.26 9.28
CA THR A 126 17.32 6.44 10.41
C THR A 126 18.59 5.63 10.12
N PRO A 127 19.80 6.20 10.26
CA PRO A 127 21.03 5.41 10.17
C PRO A 127 21.05 4.43 11.36
N GLN A 128 21.25 3.14 11.10
CA GLN A 128 21.69 2.21 12.13
C GLN A 128 23.11 2.59 12.55
N ALA A 129 23.30 2.79 13.85
CA ALA A 129 24.61 2.97 14.50
C ALA A 129 25.27 1.62 14.73
#